data_AF-A0A7S2YCQ6-F1
#
_entry.id   AF-A0A7S2YCQ6-F1
#
_cell.length_a   1.000
_cell.length_b   1.000
_cell.length_c   1.000
_cell.angle_alpha   90.00
_cell.angle_beta   90.00
_cell.angle_gamma   90.00
#
_symmetry.space_group_name_H-M   'P 1'
#
loop_
_entity.id
_entity.type
_entity.pdbx_description
1 polymer ?
#
loop_
_entity_poly.entity_id
_entity_poly.type
_entity_poly.pdbx_seq_one_letter_code
_entity_poly.pdbx_strand_id
1 'polypeptide(L)'
;EHGHVSVPKNYAKNPKLAEWLDKQRTQYKRFKENRPSIITMDKIEKLERLGIDWGPFDSLWMMRYTQLLEYKDKHGNCLVPSAFPENIELARWIDTQRKQWRLFKQNCSSLMTTERVALLDAVGFDWEPLETQWVESLEQLKEYKRQHGDCNVPKKYEANPQLGLWVDK
;
A
#
# COMPACT_ATOMS: atom_id res chain seq x y z
N GLU A 1 6.06 -5.33 -21.90
CA GLU A 1 6.37 -5.73 -20.51
C GLU A 1 7.19 -4.62 -19.86
N HIS A 2 6.56 -3.73 -19.09
CA HIS A 2 7.27 -2.58 -18.51
C HIS A 2 7.54 -2.83 -17.03
N GLY A 3 8.70 -3.45 -16.77
CA GLY A 3 9.25 -3.58 -15.43
C GLY A 3 9.77 -2.22 -14.95
N HIS A 4 9.09 -1.63 -13.99
CA HIS A 4 9.50 -0.37 -13.36
C HIS A 4 10.81 -0.57 -12.59
N VAL A 5 11.88 0.13 -12.99
CA VAL A 5 13.19 0.06 -12.32
C VAL A 5 13.21 1.04 -11.16
N SER A 6 12.62 0.64 -10.04
CA SER A 6 12.73 1.37 -8.77
C SER A 6 14.09 1.07 -8.14
N VAL A 7 14.99 2.06 -8.13
CA VAL A 7 16.28 1.97 -7.43
C VAL A 7 16.18 2.82 -6.15
N PRO A 8 16.08 2.18 -4.97
CA PRO A 8 16.08 2.89 -3.70
C PRO A 8 17.41 3.60 -3.43
N LYS A 9 17.36 4.65 -2.62
CA LYS A 9 18.52 5.38 -2.12
C LYS A 9 19.56 4.49 -1.40
N ASN A 10 19.11 3.34 -0.90
CA ASN A 10 19.93 2.29 -0.27
C ASN A 10 19.93 1.00 -1.10
N TYR A 11 19.99 1.07 -2.43
CA TYR A 11 20.19 -0.12 -3.26
C TYR A 11 21.56 -0.73 -2.92
N ALA A 12 21.56 -1.66 -1.96
CA ALA A 12 22.77 -2.27 -1.39
C ALA A 12 23.65 -2.95 -2.44
N LYS A 13 23.06 -3.31 -3.59
CA LYS A 13 23.77 -3.86 -4.75
C LYS A 13 24.56 -2.82 -5.57
N ASN A 14 24.22 -1.52 -5.52
CA ASN A 14 24.96 -0.45 -6.21
C ASN A 14 24.75 0.96 -5.60
N PRO A 15 25.52 1.34 -4.56
CA PRO A 15 25.37 2.61 -3.85
C PRO A 15 25.71 3.85 -4.70
N LYS A 16 26.61 3.72 -5.69
CA LYS A 16 26.99 4.84 -6.58
C LYS A 16 25.83 5.24 -7.50
N LEU A 17 25.06 4.26 -7.97
CA LEU A 17 23.87 4.50 -8.78
C LEU A 17 22.78 5.23 -7.97
N ALA A 18 22.59 4.83 -6.71
CA ALA A 18 21.63 5.47 -5.82
C ALA A 18 21.99 6.96 -5.55
N GLU A 19 23.26 7.25 -5.28
CA GLU A 19 23.75 8.62 -5.11
C GLU A 19 23.57 9.46 -6.39
N TRP A 20 23.83 8.86 -7.56
CA TRP A 20 23.64 9.53 -8.85
C TRP A 20 22.17 9.87 -9.12
N LEU A 21 21.24 8.93 -8.86
CA LEU A 21 19.81 9.14 -9.04
C LEU A 21 19.29 10.25 -8.12
N ASP A 22 19.74 10.30 -6.87
CA ASP A 22 19.38 11.36 -5.93
C ASP A 22 19.80 12.76 -6.41
N LYS A 23 20.96 12.85 -7.06
CA LYS A 23 21.41 14.09 -7.72
C LYS A 23 20.48 14.46 -8.87
N GLN A 24 20.07 13.50 -9.71
CA GLN A 24 19.11 13.76 -10.81
C GLN A 24 17.73 14.21 -10.29
N ARG A 25 17.19 13.54 -9.26
CA ARG A 25 15.92 13.90 -8.61
C ARG A 25 15.93 15.32 -8.03
N THR A 26 17.03 15.70 -7.39
CA THR A 26 17.23 17.05 -6.85
C THR A 26 17.21 18.11 -7.96
N GLN A 27 17.86 17.83 -9.09
CA GLN A 27 17.85 18.75 -10.24
C GLN A 27 16.47 18.81 -10.91
N TYR A 28 15.75 17.69 -11.02
CA TYR A 28 14.38 17.69 -11.54
C TYR A 28 13.42 18.50 -10.66
N LYS A 29 13.50 18.35 -9.33
CA LYS A 29 12.71 19.16 -8.40
C LYS A 29 12.97 20.66 -8.61
N ARG A 30 14.24 21.07 -8.73
CA ARG A 30 14.60 22.47 -9.03
C ARG A 30 14.01 22.94 -10.36
N PHE A 31 14.07 22.11 -11.40
CA PHE A 31 13.47 22.41 -12.71
C PHE A 31 11.95 22.63 -12.60
N LYS A 32 11.22 21.76 -11.88
CA LYS A 32 9.77 21.89 -11.64
C LYS A 32 9.39 23.13 -10.82
N GLU A 33 10.26 23.56 -9.91
CA GLU A 33 10.09 24.77 -9.09
C GLU A 33 10.53 26.06 -9.82
N ASN A 34 10.82 26.00 -11.13
CA ASN A 34 11.37 27.12 -11.93
C ASN A 34 12.67 27.71 -11.35
N ARG A 35 13.45 26.89 -10.63
CA ARG A 35 14.78 27.26 -10.13
C ARG A 35 15.85 26.85 -11.14
N PRO A 36 17.01 27.54 -11.15
CA PRO A 36 18.14 27.12 -11.98
C PRO A 36 18.47 25.65 -11.73
N SER A 37 18.50 24.85 -12.80
CA SER A 37 18.74 23.41 -12.78
C SER A 37 19.61 23.02 -13.98
N ILE A 38 20.47 22.03 -13.78
CA ILE A 38 21.35 21.49 -14.84
C ILE A 38 20.76 20.27 -15.56
N ILE A 39 19.55 19.86 -15.18
CA ILE A 39 18.85 18.78 -15.87
C ILE A 39 18.24 19.30 -17.17
N THR A 40 18.46 18.58 -18.26
CA THR A 40 17.91 18.91 -19.58
C THR A 40 16.66 18.10 -19.85
N MET A 41 15.79 18.58 -20.74
CA MET A 41 14.57 17.86 -21.13
C MET A 41 14.89 16.47 -21.70
N ASP A 42 15.95 16.35 -22.51
CA ASP A 42 16.42 15.06 -23.03
C ASP A 42 16.84 14.07 -21.92
N LYS A 43 17.44 14.55 -20.83
CA LYS A 43 17.76 13.70 -19.67
C LYS A 43 16.50 13.27 -18.93
N ILE A 44 15.48 14.14 -18.87
CA ILE A 44 14.19 13.84 -18.26
C ILE A 44 13.51 12.72 -19.04
N GLU A 45 13.34 12.91 -20.35
CA GLU A 45 12.67 11.91 -21.21
C GLU A 45 13.35 10.54 -21.17
N LYS A 46 14.69 10.50 -21.17
CA LYS A 46 15.44 9.24 -21.08
C LYS A 46 15.21 8.51 -19.77
N LEU A 47 15.14 9.23 -18.66
CA LEU A 47 14.92 8.65 -17.34
C LEU A 47 13.47 8.22 -17.15
N GLU A 48 12.50 8.97 -17.69
CA GLU A 48 11.08 8.56 -17.72
C GLU A 48 10.85 7.31 -18.57
N ARG A 49 11.51 7.21 -19.74
CA ARG A 49 11.47 6.00 -20.59
C ARG A 49 12.03 4.77 -19.90
N LEU A 50 12.95 4.94 -18.96
CA LEU A 50 13.51 3.87 -18.13
C LEU A 50 12.63 3.57 -16.89
N GLY A 51 11.51 4.28 -16.71
CA GLY A 51 10.62 4.14 -15.56
C GLY A 51 11.22 4.65 -14.26
N ILE A 52 12.18 5.58 -14.33
CA ILE A 52 12.84 6.16 -13.16
C ILE A 52 12.01 7.32 -12.63
N ASP A 53 11.56 7.19 -11.39
CA ASP A 53 10.76 8.21 -10.71
C ASP A 53 11.63 9.31 -10.08
N TRP A 54 11.11 10.54 -10.13
CA TRP A 54 11.80 11.79 -9.86
C TRP A 54 11.69 12.32 -8.43
N GLY A 55 10.84 11.71 -7.60
CA GLY A 55 10.56 12.19 -6.25
C GLY A 55 11.62 11.83 -5.19
N PRO A 56 12.18 12.79 -4.44
CA PRO A 56 12.93 12.50 -3.20
C PRO A 56 12.03 12.16 -1.98
N PHE A 57 10.71 12.13 -2.15
CA PHE A 57 9.73 11.86 -1.08
C PHE A 57 9.26 10.39 -1.00
N ASP A 58 9.71 9.53 -1.92
CA ASP A 58 9.21 8.17 -2.05
C ASP A 58 10.16 7.06 -1.61
N SER A 59 11.37 7.35 -1.10
CA SER A 59 12.26 6.26 -0.69
C SER A 59 11.71 5.44 0.49
N LEU A 60 11.09 6.09 1.47
CA LEU A 60 10.46 5.39 2.61
C LEU A 60 9.10 4.80 2.23
N TRP A 61 8.29 5.53 1.45
CA TRP A 61 7.00 5.03 0.99
C TRP A 61 7.17 3.81 0.08
N MET A 62 8.08 3.88 -0.90
CA MET A 62 8.44 2.75 -1.75
C MET A 62 9.10 1.61 -0.97
N MET A 63 9.93 1.90 0.03
CA MET A 63 10.47 0.85 0.90
C MET A 63 9.35 0.10 1.63
N ARG A 64 8.36 0.82 2.19
CA ARG A 64 7.21 0.21 2.84
C ARG A 64 6.31 -0.53 1.85
N TYR A 65 6.12 0.01 0.65
CA TYR A 65 5.44 -0.67 -0.44
C TYR A 65 6.14 -1.96 -0.86
N THR A 66 7.47 -1.97 -0.96
CA THR A 66 8.25 -3.20 -1.19
C THR A 66 8.05 -4.21 -0.05
N GLN A 67 8.04 -3.76 1.21
CA GLN A 67 7.76 -4.64 2.35
C GLN A 67 6.33 -5.21 2.32
N LEU A 68 5.35 -4.45 1.81
CA LEU A 68 3.99 -4.94 1.57
C LEU A 68 3.97 -6.03 0.48
N LEU A 69 4.75 -5.85 -0.60
CA LEU A 69 4.89 -6.88 -1.64
C LEU A 69 5.51 -8.17 -1.09
N GLU A 70 6.56 -8.05 -0.27
CA GLU A 70 7.18 -9.19 0.41
C GLU A 70 6.22 -9.90 1.36
N TYR A 71 5.39 -9.13 2.08
CA TYR A 71 4.34 -9.71 2.90
C TYR A 71 3.31 -10.46 2.04
N LYS A 72 2.86 -9.85 0.93
CA LYS A 72 1.92 -10.49 0.00
C LYS A 72 2.49 -11.78 -0.59
N ASP A 73 3.75 -11.80 -0.97
CA ASP A 73 4.42 -13.00 -1.50
C ASP A 73 4.42 -14.14 -0.46
N LYS A 74 4.67 -13.81 0.82
CA LYS A 74 4.70 -14.80 1.91
C LYS A 74 3.31 -15.27 2.37
N HIS A 75 2.32 -14.38 2.39
CA HIS A 75 1.01 -14.63 3.02
C HIS A 75 -0.13 -14.75 2.01
N GLY A 76 0.10 -14.44 0.73
CA GLY A 76 -0.89 -14.45 -0.34
C GLY A 76 -1.86 -13.26 -0.35
N ASN A 77 -1.76 -12.33 0.60
CA ASN A 77 -2.67 -11.19 0.73
C ASN A 77 -1.97 -9.94 1.31
N CYS A 78 -2.65 -8.79 1.30
CA CYS A 78 -2.16 -7.53 1.87
C CYS A 78 -2.76 -7.21 3.26
N LEU A 79 -3.36 -8.21 3.94
CA LEU A 79 -3.99 -8.06 5.24
C LEU A 79 -2.96 -8.21 6.36
N VAL A 80 -2.10 -7.20 6.49
CA VAL A 80 -1.11 -7.13 7.56
C VAL A 80 -1.80 -6.85 8.90
N PRO A 81 -1.57 -7.64 9.96
CA PRO A 81 -2.11 -7.39 11.29
C PRO A 81 -1.68 -6.03 11.84
N SER A 82 -2.57 -5.35 12.57
CA SER A 82 -2.27 -4.06 13.20
C SER A 82 -1.12 -4.12 14.22
N ALA A 83 -0.93 -5.28 14.84
CA ALA A 83 0.17 -5.59 15.76
C ALA A 83 1.18 -6.58 15.15
N PHE A 84 1.47 -6.46 13.86
CA PHE A 84 2.41 -7.36 13.15
C PHE A 84 3.81 -7.31 13.80
N PRO A 85 4.23 -8.35 14.53
CA PRO A 85 5.42 -8.28 15.38
C PRO A 85 6.71 -8.22 14.58
N GLU A 86 6.74 -8.81 13.38
CA GLU A 86 7.90 -8.82 12.49
C GLU A 86 8.16 -7.44 11.88
N ASN A 87 7.13 -6.61 11.71
CA ASN A 87 7.28 -5.27 11.14
C ASN A 87 6.12 -4.33 11.53
N ILE A 88 6.18 -3.82 12.76
CA ILE A 88 5.21 -2.85 13.30
C ILE A 88 5.14 -1.57 12.44
N GLU A 89 6.27 -1.17 11.85
CA GLU A 89 6.34 0.02 11.01
C GLU A 89 5.58 -0.14 9.69
N LEU A 90 5.50 -1.36 9.15
CA LEU A 90 4.65 -1.66 8.00
C LEU A 90 3.16 -1.57 8.39
N ALA A 91 2.76 -2.14 9.52
CA ALA A 91 1.38 -2.06 10.01
C ALA A 91 0.93 -0.60 10.19
N ARG A 92 1.75 0.23 10.83
CA ARG A 92 1.49 1.68 10.99
C ARG A 92 1.40 2.41 9.65
N TRP A 93 2.27 2.05 8.70
CA TRP A 93 2.27 2.66 7.36
C TRP A 93 0.99 2.32 6.59
N ILE A 94 0.51 1.08 6.69
CA ILE A 94 -0.76 0.60 6.10
C ILE A 94 -1.94 1.40 6.67
N ASP A 95 -2.02 1.55 7.98
CA ASP A 95 -3.08 2.34 8.62
C ASP A 95 -3.03 3.81 8.17
N THR A 96 -1.82 4.35 8.01
CA THR A 96 -1.62 5.68 7.44
C THR A 96 -2.14 5.75 6.01
N GLN A 97 -1.89 4.76 5.16
CA GLN A 97 -2.38 4.76 3.77
C GLN A 97 -3.91 4.78 3.73
N ARG A 98 -4.57 3.94 4.54
CA ARG A 98 -6.05 3.91 4.65
C ARG A 98 -6.61 5.26 5.10
N LYS A 99 -6.01 5.89 6.11
CA LYS A 99 -6.41 7.23 6.57
C LYS A 99 -6.25 8.28 5.47
N GLN A 100 -5.09 8.32 4.81
CA GLN A 100 -4.80 9.30 3.76
C GLN A 100 -5.71 9.11 2.54
N TRP A 101 -6.03 7.86 2.18
CA TRP A 101 -6.97 7.56 1.11
C TRP A 101 -8.40 8.04 1.41
N ARG A 102 -8.89 7.85 2.64
CA ARG A 102 -10.22 8.38 3.05
C ARG A 102 -10.29 9.90 2.90
N LEU A 103 -9.24 10.61 3.34
CA LEU A 103 -9.14 12.05 3.16
C LEU A 103 -9.13 12.44 1.69
N PHE A 104 -8.35 11.72 0.87
CA PHE A 104 -8.27 11.93 -0.58
C PHE A 104 -9.62 11.73 -1.28
N LYS A 105 -10.34 10.65 -0.96
CA LYS A 105 -11.68 10.35 -1.50
C LYS A 105 -12.72 11.42 -1.13
N GLN A 106 -12.55 12.06 0.02
CA GLN A 106 -13.41 13.16 0.50
C GLN A 106 -13.00 14.54 -0.04
N ASN A 107 -12.00 14.61 -0.95
CA ASN A 107 -11.40 15.86 -1.43
C ASN A 107 -10.86 16.77 -0.29
N CYS A 108 -10.47 16.17 0.83
CA CYS A 108 -9.80 16.84 1.93
C CYS A 108 -8.28 16.88 1.69
N SER A 109 -7.58 17.74 2.43
CA SER A 109 -6.11 17.77 2.41
C SER A 109 -5.53 16.40 2.78
N SER A 110 -4.73 15.83 1.89
CA SER A 110 -4.16 14.48 2.00
C SER A 110 -2.78 14.43 1.35
N LEU A 111 -1.93 13.54 1.85
CA LEU A 111 -0.63 13.18 1.27
C LEU A 111 -0.74 12.00 0.27
N MET A 112 -1.96 11.51 0.05
CA MET A 112 -2.23 10.48 -0.96
C MET A 112 -2.21 11.10 -2.36
N THR A 113 -1.62 10.37 -3.32
CA THR A 113 -1.59 10.76 -4.74
C THR A 113 -2.26 9.68 -5.57
N THR A 114 -2.67 10.04 -6.79
CA THR A 114 -3.26 9.11 -7.77
C THR A 114 -2.37 7.90 -8.05
N GLU A 115 -1.05 8.11 -8.07
CA GLU A 115 -0.05 7.08 -8.36
C GLU A 115 0.05 6.08 -7.20
N ARG A 116 0.04 6.56 -5.95
CA ARG A 116 0.06 5.71 -4.76
C ARG A 116 -1.19 4.85 -4.65
N VAL A 117 -2.34 5.43 -5.00
CA VAL A 117 -3.60 4.68 -5.10
C VAL A 117 -3.48 3.60 -6.15
N ALA A 118 -3.04 3.94 -7.37
CA ALA A 118 -2.89 2.97 -8.45
C ALA A 118 -1.93 1.81 -8.10
N LEU A 119 -0.81 2.11 -7.42
CA LEU A 119 0.14 1.09 -6.96
C LEU A 119 -0.49 0.14 -5.92
N LEU A 120 -1.22 0.69 -4.95
CA LEU A 120 -1.88 -0.11 -3.92
C LEU A 120 -3.05 -0.92 -4.49
N ASP A 121 -3.82 -0.35 -5.41
CA ASP A 121 -4.89 -1.06 -6.13
C ASP A 121 -4.34 -2.22 -6.96
N ALA A 122 -3.22 -2.01 -7.66
CA ALA A 122 -2.58 -3.05 -8.48
C ALA A 122 -2.14 -4.28 -7.68
N VAL A 123 -1.89 -4.12 -6.37
CA VAL A 123 -1.53 -5.22 -5.48
C VAL A 123 -2.73 -5.79 -4.72
N GLY A 124 -3.95 -5.30 -4.97
CA GLY A 124 -5.16 -5.74 -4.27
C GLY A 124 -5.17 -5.29 -2.80
N PHE A 125 -4.67 -4.09 -2.52
CA PHE A 125 -4.68 -3.52 -1.19
C PHE A 125 -6.11 -3.23 -0.72
N ASP A 126 -6.48 -3.76 0.44
CA ASP A 126 -7.78 -3.47 1.05
C ASP A 126 -7.74 -2.16 1.85
N TRP A 127 -8.41 -1.14 1.30
CA TRP A 127 -8.57 0.18 1.89
C TRP A 127 -9.54 0.19 3.08
N GLU A 128 -10.48 -0.75 3.13
CA GLU A 128 -11.61 -0.79 4.08
C GLU A 128 -11.81 -2.21 4.65
N PRO A 129 -10.78 -2.83 5.28
CA PRO A 129 -10.83 -4.24 5.71
C PRO A 129 -11.89 -4.55 6.75
N LEU A 130 -12.32 -3.56 7.54
CA LEU A 130 -13.41 -3.73 8.49
C LEU A 130 -14.76 -3.89 7.76
N GLU A 131 -14.95 -3.17 6.66
CA GLU A 131 -16.15 -3.29 5.83
C GLU A 131 -16.14 -4.63 5.09
N THR A 132 -14.99 -5.00 4.50
CA THR A 132 -14.80 -6.32 3.87
C THR A 132 -15.12 -7.45 4.86
N GLN A 133 -14.56 -7.40 6.08
CA GLN A 133 -14.84 -8.39 7.12
C GLN A 133 -16.32 -8.40 7.51
N TRP A 134 -16.97 -7.24 7.61
CA TRP A 134 -18.38 -7.16 7.95
C TRP A 134 -19.26 -7.82 6.88
N VAL A 135 -18.99 -7.54 5.60
CA VAL A 135 -19.71 -8.14 4.46
C VAL A 135 -19.53 -9.66 4.44
N GLU A 136 -18.30 -10.14 4.62
CA GLU A 136 -18.01 -11.58 4.68
C GLU A 136 -18.74 -12.26 5.84
N SER A 137 -18.69 -11.69 7.04
CA SER A 137 -19.40 -12.22 8.21
C SER A 137 -20.92 -12.19 8.01
N LEU A 138 -21.46 -11.18 7.33
CA LEU A 138 -22.88 -11.11 7.02
C LEU A 138 -23.29 -12.24 6.07
N GLU A 139 -22.51 -12.54 5.04
CA GLU A 139 -22.77 -13.67 4.14
C GLU A 139 -22.70 -15.01 4.89
N GLN A 140 -21.73 -15.17 5.80
CA GLN A 140 -21.65 -16.35 6.65
C GLN A 140 -22.87 -16.49 7.58
N LEU A 141 -23.38 -15.39 8.12
CA LEU A 141 -24.60 -15.39 8.93
C LEU A 141 -25.84 -15.77 8.10
N LYS A 142 -25.95 -15.27 6.87
CA LYS A 142 -27.04 -15.66 5.94
C LYS A 142 -27.02 -17.16 5.68
N GLU A 143 -25.83 -17.71 5.44
CA GLU A 143 -25.67 -19.14 5.21
C GLU A 143 -25.99 -19.96 6.48
N TYR A 144 -25.55 -19.49 7.65
CA TYR A 144 -25.95 -20.11 8.92
C TYR A 144 -27.48 -20.15 9.07
N LYS A 145 -28.15 -19.02 8.80
CA LYS A 145 -29.63 -18.94 8.83
C LYS A 145 -30.29 -19.88 7.84
N ARG A 146 -29.73 -20.03 6.64
CA ARG A 146 -30.23 -20.97 5.64
C ARG A 146 -30.16 -22.42 6.13
N GLN A 147 -29.11 -22.77 6.88
CA GLN A 147 -28.88 -24.12 7.38
C GLN A 147 -29.66 -24.42 8.68
N HIS A 148 -29.78 -23.45 9.59
CA HIS A 148 -30.30 -23.66 10.95
C HIS A 148 -31.69 -23.03 11.18
N GLY A 149 -32.16 -22.18 10.28
CA GLY A 149 -33.47 -21.52 10.35
C GLY A 149 -33.49 -20.22 11.16
N ASP A 150 -32.43 -19.90 11.90
CA ASP A 150 -32.29 -18.69 12.72
C ASP A 150 -30.88 -18.09 12.68
N CYS A 151 -30.67 -16.98 13.38
CA CYS A 151 -29.37 -16.31 13.48
C CYS A 151 -28.70 -16.53 14.86
N ASN A 152 -29.14 -17.51 15.65
CA ASN A 152 -28.65 -17.77 17.00
C ASN A 152 -27.34 -18.57 16.94
N VAL A 153 -26.28 -17.97 16.39
CA VAL A 153 -24.97 -18.61 16.27
C VAL A 153 -24.37 -18.80 17.67
N PRO A 154 -24.00 -20.02 18.07
CA PRO A 154 -23.34 -20.25 19.35
C PRO A 154 -22.00 -19.52 19.42
N LYS A 155 -21.66 -18.96 20.59
CA LYS A 155 -20.35 -18.32 20.83
C LYS A 155 -19.17 -19.24 20.48
N LYS A 156 -19.31 -20.54 20.76
CA LYS A 156 -18.37 -21.61 20.35
C LYS A 156 -18.92 -22.37 19.14
N TYR A 157 -19.11 -21.67 18.03
CA TYR A 157 -19.57 -22.33 16.81
C TYR A 157 -18.41 -23.06 16.14
N GLU A 158 -18.29 -24.37 16.39
CA GLU A 158 -17.15 -25.20 15.94
C GLU A 158 -16.95 -25.19 14.42
N ALA A 159 -18.04 -25.13 13.63
CA ALA A 159 -17.94 -25.10 12.17
C ALA A 159 -17.40 -23.76 11.64
N ASN A 160 -17.58 -22.66 12.38
CA ASN A 160 -17.00 -21.37 12.07
C ASN A 160 -16.82 -20.52 13.35
N PRO A 161 -15.68 -20.70 14.06
CA PRO A 161 -15.44 -19.99 15.31
C PRO A 161 -15.36 -18.47 15.13
N GLN A 162 -14.97 -17.99 13.94
CA GLN A 162 -14.89 -16.56 13.63
C GLN A 162 -16.29 -15.92 13.58
N LEU A 163 -17.27 -16.62 13.00
CA LEU A 163 -18.66 -16.16 13.00
C LEU A 163 -19.25 -16.10 14.41
N GLY A 164 -18.98 -17.13 15.24
CA GLY A 164 -19.42 -17.16 16.64
C GLY A 164 -18.83 -16.03 17.48
N LEU A 165 -17.57 -15.68 17.26
CA LEU A 165 -16.92 -14.52 17.90
C LEU A 165 -17.42 -13.18 17.35
N TRP A 166 -17.80 -13.13 16.06
CA TRP A 166 -18.27 -11.90 15.43
C TRP A 166 -19.67 -11.50 15.91
N VAL A 167 -20.60 -12.46 16.07
CA VAL A 167 -21.96 -12.16 16.59
C VAL A 167 -22.01 -11.90 18.10
N ASP A 168 -20.96 -12.29 18.84
CA ASP A 168 -20.85 -12.12 20.30
C ASP A 168 -20.36 -10.72 20.71
N LYS A 169 -19.85 -9.92 19.76
CA LYS A 169 -19.42 -8.53 19.97
C LYS A 169 -20.57 -7.54 19.89
#